data_AF-A0A372R556-F1
#
_entry.id   AF-A0A372R556-F1
#
_cell.length_a   1.000
_cell.length_b   1.000
_cell.length_c   1.000
_cell.angle_alpha   90.00
_cell.angle_beta   90.00
_cell.angle_gamma   90.00
#
_symmetry.space_group_name_H-M   'P 1'
#
loop_
_entity.id
_entity.type
_entity.pdbx_description
1 polymer ?
#
loop_
_entity_poly.entity_id
_entity_poly.type
_entity_poly.pdbx_seq_one_letter_code
_entity_poly.pdbx_strand_id
1 'polypeptide(L)'
;MKARIKKIMQMDEDVGKVAQATPVLISKALELFMQSLIDHACQETRTRNAKRMSVSHLKKTIMTTEQFDFLKDVVANIPDPVETGDVEASSSAATTGIISSNMEGILSGDEAEPSAPVQIKKRRGRKR
;
A
#
# COMPACT_ATOMS: atom_id res chain seq x y z
N MET A 1 -0.61 9.96 -26.73
CA MET A 1 -1.51 8.85 -26.29
C MET A 1 -2.70 8.65 -27.23
N LYS A 2 -3.43 9.70 -27.64
CA LYS A 2 -4.63 9.64 -28.52
C LYS A 2 -4.49 8.70 -29.75
N ALA A 3 -3.36 8.75 -30.46
CA ALA A 3 -3.13 7.90 -31.64
C ALA A 3 -2.97 6.40 -31.33
N ARG A 4 -2.43 6.04 -30.16
CA ARG A 4 -2.28 4.63 -29.75
C ARG A 4 -3.62 4.02 -29.36
N ILE A 5 -4.43 4.78 -28.60
CA ILE A 5 -5.79 4.36 -28.22
C ILE A 5 -6.64 4.16 -29.45
N LYS A 6 -6.61 5.11 -30.40
CA LYS A 6 -7.32 4.96 -31.68
C LYS A 6 -6.90 3.69 -32.43
N LYS A 7 -5.61 3.38 -32.49
CA LYS A 7 -5.12 2.14 -33.13
C LYS A 7 -5.65 0.89 -32.44
N ILE A 8 -5.61 0.83 -31.11
CA ILE A 8 -6.12 -0.31 -30.33
C ILE A 8 -7.63 -0.47 -30.52
N MET A 9 -8.39 0.63 -30.48
CA MET A 9 -9.83 0.60 -30.72
C MET A 9 -10.18 0.05 -32.11
N GLN A 10 -9.39 0.38 -33.13
CA GLN A 10 -9.61 -0.08 -34.52
C GLN A 10 -8.92 -1.41 -34.83
N MET A 11 -8.39 -2.12 -33.82
CA MET A 11 -8.04 -3.55 -33.98
C MET A 11 -9.30 -4.41 -33.99
N ASP A 12 -10.40 -3.90 -33.45
CA ASP A 12 -11.73 -4.49 -33.54
C ASP A 12 -12.35 -4.13 -34.92
N GLU A 13 -12.72 -5.15 -35.67
CA GLU A 13 -13.26 -5.01 -37.04
C GLU A 13 -14.62 -4.32 -37.09
N ASP A 14 -15.38 -4.37 -35.99
CA ASP A 14 -16.68 -3.72 -35.87
C ASP A 14 -16.57 -2.22 -35.56
N VAL A 15 -15.35 -1.72 -35.27
CA VAL A 15 -15.11 -0.31 -34.93
C VAL A 15 -14.76 0.50 -36.17
N GLY A 16 -15.76 1.20 -36.71
CA GLY A 16 -15.62 2.12 -37.84
C GLY A 16 -14.98 3.47 -37.50
N LYS A 17 -15.59 4.56 -37.98
CA LYS A 17 -15.08 5.93 -37.75
C LYS A 17 -15.39 6.38 -36.31
N VAL A 18 -14.35 6.75 -35.57
CA VAL A 18 -14.46 7.20 -34.18
C VAL A 18 -14.44 8.74 -34.12
N ALA A 19 -15.32 9.33 -33.30
CA ALA A 19 -15.32 10.77 -33.05
C ALA A 19 -14.03 11.24 -32.37
N GLN A 20 -13.61 12.49 -32.62
CA GLN A 20 -12.34 13.02 -32.10
C GLN A 20 -12.27 13.06 -30.57
N ALA A 21 -13.41 13.21 -29.88
CA ALA A 21 -13.48 13.26 -28.43
C ALA A 21 -13.32 11.88 -27.77
N THR A 22 -13.74 10.79 -28.42
CA THR A 22 -13.81 9.46 -27.81
C THR A 22 -12.45 8.93 -27.32
N PRO A 23 -11.34 9.02 -28.09
CA PRO A 23 -10.04 8.58 -27.60
C PRO A 23 -9.54 9.38 -26.39
N VAL A 24 -9.97 10.64 -26.25
CA VAL A 24 -9.59 11.50 -25.12
C VAL A 24 -10.30 11.04 -23.84
N LEU A 25 -11.60 10.76 -23.93
CA LEU A 25 -12.38 10.26 -22.81
C LEU A 25 -11.90 8.88 -22.36
N ILE A 26 -11.63 7.98 -23.30
CA ILE A 26 -11.05 6.66 -22.99
C ILE A 26 -9.69 6.82 -22.31
N SER A 27 -8.85 7.78 -22.74
CA SER A 27 -7.57 8.05 -22.06
C SER A 27 -7.79 8.37 -20.57
N LYS A 28 -8.80 9.20 -20.28
CA LYS A 28 -9.10 9.58 -18.89
C LYS A 28 -9.72 8.44 -18.09
N ALA A 29 -10.60 7.66 -18.71
CA ALA A 29 -11.15 6.45 -18.08
C ALA A 29 -10.04 5.44 -17.75
N LEU A 30 -9.08 5.24 -18.66
CA LEU A 30 -7.91 4.37 -18.43
C LEU A 30 -7.03 4.89 -17.29
N GLU A 31 -6.85 6.20 -17.17
CA GLU A 31 -6.10 6.80 -16.06
C GLU A 31 -6.77 6.48 -14.72
N LEU A 32 -8.09 6.70 -14.61
CA LEU A 32 -8.86 6.42 -13.40
C LEU A 32 -8.92 4.91 -13.10
N PHE A 33 -9.04 4.09 -14.14
CA PHE A 33 -9.03 2.64 -14.04
C PHE A 33 -7.69 2.13 -13.48
N MET A 34 -6.56 2.59 -14.04
CA MET A 34 -5.24 2.19 -13.56
C MET A 34 -5.01 2.62 -12.12
N GLN A 35 -5.49 3.81 -11.73
CA GLN A 35 -5.45 4.25 -10.35
C GLN A 35 -6.26 3.31 -9.44
N SER A 36 -7.52 3.02 -9.79
CA SER A 36 -8.38 2.12 -9.01
C SER A 36 -7.80 0.71 -8.85
N LEU A 37 -7.27 0.13 -9.94
CA LEU A 37 -6.64 -1.19 -9.90
C LEU A 37 -5.42 -1.21 -8.97
N ILE A 38 -4.56 -0.20 -9.07
CA ILE A 38 -3.36 -0.10 -8.24
C ILE A 38 -3.73 0.15 -6.77
N ASP A 39 -4.72 0.99 -6.50
CA ASP A 39 -5.17 1.28 -5.13
C ASP A 39 -5.69 0.00 -4.45
N HIS A 40 -6.52 -0.80 -5.13
CA HIS A 40 -7.00 -2.08 -4.61
C HIS A 40 -5.88 -3.11 -4.43
N ALA A 41 -4.95 -3.21 -5.39
CA ALA A 41 -3.81 -4.13 -5.29
C ALA A 41 -2.83 -3.73 -4.18
N CYS A 42 -2.66 -2.42 -3.94
CA CYS A 42 -1.89 -1.91 -2.82
C CYS A 42 -2.59 -2.15 -1.48
N GLN A 43 -3.93 -2.09 -1.44
CA GLN A 43 -4.69 -2.47 -0.25
C GLN A 43 -4.48 -3.95 0.08
N GLU A 44 -4.59 -4.85 -0.90
CA GLU A 44 -4.30 -6.29 -0.74
C GLU A 44 -2.85 -6.56 -0.31
N THR A 45 -1.90 -5.77 -0.81
CA THR A 45 -0.50 -5.85 -0.38
C THR A 45 -0.36 -5.49 1.11
N ARG A 46 -1.06 -4.46 1.57
CA ARG A 46 -1.02 -4.00 2.97
C ARG A 46 -1.75 -4.95 3.92
N THR A 47 -2.86 -5.55 3.52
CA THR A 47 -3.60 -6.53 4.34
C THR A 47 -2.78 -7.79 4.61
N ARG A 48 -1.83 -8.12 3.73
CA ARG A 48 -0.85 -9.20 3.88
C ARG A 48 0.45 -8.77 4.55
N ASN A 49 0.51 -7.57 5.14
CA ASN A 49 1.70 -7.00 5.78
C ASN A 49 2.95 -6.95 4.87
N ALA A 50 2.75 -7.00 3.55
CA ALA A 50 3.85 -7.00 2.61
C ALA A 50 4.32 -5.57 2.29
N LYS A 51 5.63 -5.36 2.25
CA LYS A 51 6.23 -4.07 1.86
C LYS A 51 6.27 -3.85 0.35
N ARG A 52 6.11 -4.92 -0.45
CA ARG A 52 6.21 -4.90 -1.91
C ARG A 52 4.99 -5.58 -2.52
N MET A 53 4.41 -4.95 -3.53
CA MET A 53 3.33 -5.54 -4.32
C MET A 53 3.90 -6.61 -5.25
N SER A 54 3.36 -7.82 -5.16
CA SER A 54 3.70 -8.96 -6.01
C SER A 54 2.56 -9.21 -7.01
N VAL A 55 2.84 -10.07 -8.00
CA VAL A 55 1.84 -10.52 -8.97
C VAL A 55 0.71 -11.31 -8.28
N SER A 56 1.00 -11.97 -7.15
CA SER A 56 0.01 -12.72 -6.38
C SER A 56 -1.05 -11.80 -5.76
N HIS A 57 -0.66 -10.62 -5.24
CA HIS A 57 -1.62 -9.62 -4.76
C HIS A 57 -2.53 -9.13 -5.89
N LEU A 58 -1.96 -8.86 -7.06
CA LEU A 58 -2.72 -8.42 -8.22
C LEU A 58 -3.73 -9.48 -8.69
N LYS A 59 -3.32 -10.75 -8.75
CA LYS A 59 -4.22 -11.86 -9.09
C LYS A 59 -5.37 -11.92 -8.09
N LYS A 60 -5.08 -11.83 -6.78
CA LYS A 60 -6.11 -11.87 -5.74
C LYS A 60 -7.09 -10.71 -5.89
N THR A 61 -6.61 -9.48 -6.08
CA THR A 61 -7.45 -8.30 -6.31
C THR A 61 -8.39 -8.46 -7.50
N ILE A 62 -7.89 -9.00 -8.62
CA ILE A 62 -8.71 -9.25 -9.83
C ILE A 62 -9.77 -10.32 -9.56
N MET A 63 -9.43 -11.35 -8.78
CA MET A 63 -10.38 -12.42 -8.45
C MET A 63 -11.46 -12.00 -7.46
N THR A 64 -11.17 -11.06 -6.57
CA THR A 64 -12.11 -10.64 -5.50
C THR A 64 -12.96 -9.42 -5.87
N THR A 65 -12.52 -8.58 -6.80
CA THR A 65 -13.22 -7.36 -7.19
C THR A 65 -14.06 -7.59 -8.44
N GLU A 66 -15.39 -7.53 -8.31
CA GLU A 66 -16.32 -7.75 -9.43
C GLU A 66 -16.06 -6.83 -10.64
N GLN A 67 -15.70 -5.57 -10.39
CA GLN A 67 -15.40 -4.60 -11.45
C GLN A 67 -14.18 -4.99 -12.32
N PHE A 68 -13.35 -5.95 -11.88
CA PHE A 68 -12.17 -6.44 -12.60
C PHE A 68 -12.39 -7.81 -13.26
N ASP A 69 -13.63 -8.31 -13.32
CA ASP A 69 -13.96 -9.64 -13.88
C ASP A 69 -13.41 -9.86 -15.30
N PHE A 70 -13.43 -8.82 -16.13
CA PHE A 70 -12.88 -8.84 -17.49
C PHE A 70 -11.36 -9.13 -17.58
N LEU A 71 -10.64 -9.09 -16.45
CA LEU A 71 -9.21 -9.43 -16.37
C LEU A 71 -8.95 -10.85 -15.90
N LYS A 72 -9.96 -11.62 -15.48
CA LYS A 72 -9.76 -12.96 -14.90
C LYS A 72 -9.06 -13.91 -15.85
N ASP A 73 -9.46 -13.91 -17.11
CA ASP A 73 -8.84 -14.75 -18.16
C ASP A 73 -7.38 -14.35 -18.42
N VAL A 74 -7.06 -13.06 -18.28
CA VAL A 74 -5.69 -12.55 -18.45
C VAL A 74 -4.75 -13.08 -17.37
N VAL A 75 -5.26 -13.30 -16.15
CA VAL A 75 -4.45 -13.78 -15.01
C VAL A 75 -4.62 -15.27 -14.72
N ALA A 76 -5.39 -16.01 -15.53
CA ALA A 76 -5.71 -17.41 -15.29
C ALA A 76 -4.46 -18.30 -15.13
N ASN A 77 -3.43 -18.07 -15.95
CA ASN A 77 -2.19 -18.86 -15.98
C ASN A 77 -1.17 -18.48 -14.90
N ILE A 78 -1.46 -17.47 -14.09
CA ILE A 78 -0.55 -17.04 -13.01
C ILE A 78 -0.73 -18.01 -11.84
N PRO A 79 0.34 -18.58 -11.25
CA PRO A 79 0.21 -19.42 -10.07
C PRO A 79 -0.53 -18.70 -8.94
N ASP A 80 -1.40 -19.41 -8.22
CA ASP A 80 -2.12 -18.83 -7.09
C ASP A 80 -1.14 -18.38 -6.00
N PRO A 81 -1.49 -17.30 -5.25
CA PRO A 81 -0.74 -16.92 -4.07
C PRO A 81 -0.66 -18.14 -3.14
N VAL A 82 0.55 -18.65 -2.92
CA VAL A 82 0.79 -19.50 -1.77
C VAL A 82 0.59 -18.57 -0.57
N GLU A 83 -0.39 -18.86 0.28
CA GLU A 83 -0.60 -18.19 1.58
C GLU A 83 0.56 -18.60 2.49
N THR A 84 1.79 -18.21 2.15
CA THR A 84 2.95 -18.37 3.01
C THR A 84 2.82 -17.32 4.08
N GLY A 85 2.28 -17.72 5.23
CA GLY A 85 2.38 -16.95 6.47
C GLY A 85 3.83 -16.53 6.69
N ASP A 86 3.97 -15.31 7.18
CA ASP A 86 5.19 -14.53 7.32
C ASP A 86 6.44 -15.35 7.69
N VAL A 87 7.35 -15.55 6.75
CA VAL A 87 8.77 -15.68 7.08
C VAL A 87 9.39 -14.30 6.96
N GLU A 88 9.35 -13.58 8.08
CA GLU A 88 10.20 -12.42 8.30
C GLU A 88 11.66 -12.80 7.98
N ALA A 89 12.20 -12.18 6.94
CA ALA A 89 13.63 -12.13 6.70
C ALA A 89 14.27 -11.22 7.76
N SER A 90 14.46 -11.76 8.98
CA SER A 90 15.39 -11.23 9.96
C SER A 90 16.81 -11.56 9.49
N SER A 91 17.43 -10.67 8.72
CA SER A 91 18.87 -10.74 8.46
C SER A 91 19.62 -10.17 9.66
N SER A 92 19.97 -11.04 10.59
CA SER A 92 20.93 -10.79 11.65
C SER A 92 22.34 -10.60 11.08
N ALA A 93 22.93 -9.41 11.25
CA ALA A 93 24.37 -9.20 11.15
C ALA A 93 24.91 -8.88 12.55
N ALA A 94 25.57 -9.87 13.16
CA ALA A 94 26.34 -9.72 14.39
C ALA A 94 27.72 -9.11 14.08
N THR A 95 28.22 -8.20 14.92
CA THR A 95 29.66 -8.04 15.25
C THR A 95 29.83 -7.24 16.56
N THR A 96 30.06 -7.98 17.64
CA THR A 96 31.07 -7.86 18.71
C THR A 96 31.55 -6.50 19.29
N GLY A 97 31.54 -6.42 20.63
CA GLY A 97 32.40 -5.58 21.49
C GLY A 97 31.58 -4.60 22.37
N ILE A 98 31.77 -4.40 23.68
CA ILE A 98 32.88 -4.64 24.62
C ILE A 98 32.27 -4.71 26.05
N ILE A 99 32.89 -5.52 26.91
CA ILE A 99 32.66 -5.64 28.36
C ILE A 99 33.03 -4.33 29.08
N SER A 100 32.19 -3.83 29.98
CA SER A 100 32.64 -2.95 31.06
C SER A 100 31.83 -3.19 32.34
N SER A 101 32.58 -3.35 33.42
CA SER A 101 32.22 -3.79 34.77
C SER A 101 31.77 -2.66 35.70
N ASN A 102 31.21 -3.07 36.85
CA ASN A 102 31.02 -2.37 38.14
C ASN A 102 29.82 -1.41 38.26
N MET A 103 29.16 -1.22 39.41
CA MET A 103 29.13 -1.83 40.75
C MET A 103 27.97 -1.15 41.54
N GLU A 104 27.54 -1.81 42.61
CA GLU A 104 26.36 -1.62 43.48
C GLU A 104 26.03 -0.23 44.08
N GLY A 105 24.76 -0.08 44.50
CA GLY A 105 24.29 0.80 45.58
C GLY A 105 22.75 0.96 45.56
N ILE A 106 21.93 0.17 46.28
CA ILE A 106 21.52 0.26 47.71
C ILE A 106 20.39 1.29 47.99
N LEU A 107 19.29 0.76 48.58
CA LEU A 107 18.24 1.38 49.45
C LEU A 107 17.14 2.24 48.77
N SER A 108 15.90 1.76 48.67
CA SER A 108 14.79 1.69 49.67
C SER A 108 14.04 3.01 49.87
N GLY A 109 12.71 3.00 49.69
CA GLY A 109 11.85 4.11 50.14
C GLY A 109 10.44 4.12 49.53
N ASP A 110 9.51 3.50 50.26
CA ASP A 110 8.04 3.59 50.28
C ASP A 110 7.29 4.75 49.56
N GLU A 111 6.19 4.36 48.91
CA GLU A 111 4.80 4.88 49.01
C GLU A 111 4.53 6.41 49.01
N ALA A 112 3.80 6.89 48.00
CA ALA A 112 2.58 7.71 48.16
C ALA A 112 1.89 8.02 46.81
N GLU A 113 0.63 7.60 46.68
CA GLU A 113 -0.34 7.94 45.62
C GLU A 113 -1.12 9.24 46.01
N PRO A 114 -2.13 9.68 45.25
CA PRO A 114 -2.11 10.61 44.11
C PRO A 114 -2.55 12.06 44.50
N SER A 115 -2.43 13.03 43.58
CA SER A 115 -3.25 14.26 43.60
C SER A 115 -3.36 14.91 42.21
N ALA A 116 -4.60 15.14 41.78
CA ALA A 116 -4.99 15.70 40.48
C ALA A 116 -5.01 17.25 40.48
N PRO A 117 -5.59 17.92 39.45
CA PRO A 117 -4.88 18.75 38.47
C PRO A 117 -4.92 20.25 38.78
N VAL A 118 -3.93 21.01 38.30
CA VAL A 118 -3.99 22.49 38.27
C VAL A 118 -4.22 23.00 36.85
N GLN A 119 -5.29 23.78 36.72
CA GLN A 119 -5.81 24.39 35.51
C GLN A 119 -5.35 25.87 35.33
N ILE A 120 -5.19 26.27 34.06
CA ILE A 120 -5.32 27.63 33.48
C ILE A 120 -4.11 28.59 33.61
N LYS A 121 -3.55 28.99 32.45
CA LYS A 121 -3.74 30.34 31.86
C LYS A 121 -3.15 30.45 30.44
N LYS A 122 -4.04 30.49 29.44
CA LYS A 122 -3.78 31.02 28.10
C LYS A 122 -3.22 32.44 28.20
N ARG A 123 -2.05 32.73 27.60
CA ARG A 123 -1.71 34.09 27.18
C ARG A 123 -1.10 34.08 25.78
N ARG A 124 -1.61 35.03 25.00
CA ARG A 124 -1.51 35.21 23.55
C ARG A 124 -0.12 35.74 23.15
N GLY A 125 0.19 35.58 21.86
CA GLY A 125 1.52 35.71 21.29
C GLY A 125 2.16 37.11 21.27
N ARG A 126 3.39 37.15 20.76
CA ARG A 126 4.04 38.35 20.24
C ARG A 126 5.12 37.94 19.23
N LYS A 127 4.86 38.30 17.98
CA LYS A 127 5.73 38.22 16.81
C LYS A 127 6.93 39.16 16.97
N ARG A 128 8.12 38.70 16.60
CA ARG A 128 9.21 39.53 16.06
C ARG A 128 9.77 38.81 14.85
#